data_AF-A0A1L8TLT9-F1
#
_entry.id   AF-A0A1L8TLT9-F1
#
_cell.length_a   1.000
_cell.length_b   1.000
_cell.length_c   1.000
_cell.angle_alpha   90.00
_cell.angle_beta   90.00
_cell.angle_gamma   90.00
#
_symmetry.space_group_name_H-M   'P 1'
#
loop_
_entity.id
_entity.type
_entity.pdbx_description
1 polymer ?
#
loop_
_entity_poly.entity_id
_entity_poly.type
_entity_poly.pdbx_seq_one_letter_code
_entity_poly.pdbx_strand_id
1 'polypeptide(L)'
;MGIGPSTKETSLHHFQDPLVDLLGKDPDIDFQGIIIVGTPQSNAMKYLVGQRTAAWLAGMRTNGVIASTDGWGNSDIDFANMLEEIGCRNISVVGLKFIGTQAKFVVENEFTKHVLDFNKSKNGIETEVVGENTIDPRDAAIALASIKLKMRKDNQRPK
;
A
#
# COMPACT_ATOMS: atom_id res chain seq x y z
N MET A 1 -6.44 -18.04 -9.68
CA MET A 1 -7.37 -16.96 -10.07
C MET A 1 -7.04 -15.78 -9.18
N GLY A 2 -6.63 -14.62 -9.64
CA GLY A 2 -6.43 -14.06 -10.99
C GLY A 2 -6.32 -12.56 -10.75
N ILE A 3 -5.18 -11.96 -11.10
CA ILE A 3 -4.92 -10.52 -10.97
C ILE A 3 -6.11 -9.78 -11.59
N GLY A 4 -6.78 -8.89 -10.84
CA GLY A 4 -7.80 -7.99 -11.38
C GLY A 4 -7.13 -7.07 -12.41
N PRO A 5 -7.40 -7.23 -13.71
CA PRO A 5 -6.67 -6.52 -14.76
C PRO A 5 -7.18 -5.09 -14.98
N SER A 6 -8.31 -4.69 -14.39
CA SER A 6 -8.99 -3.44 -14.73
C SER A 6 -8.36 -2.20 -14.06
N THR A 7 -7.60 -2.35 -12.98
CA THR A 7 -7.04 -1.18 -12.25
C THR A 7 -5.93 -0.45 -13.02
N LYS A 8 -5.15 -1.15 -13.85
CA LYS A 8 -4.00 -0.53 -14.54
C LYS A 8 -4.33 0.02 -15.92
N GLU A 9 -5.19 -0.66 -16.68
CA GLU A 9 -5.52 -0.24 -18.05
C GLU A 9 -6.51 0.92 -18.11
N THR A 10 -7.13 1.27 -16.97
CA THR A 10 -8.07 2.36 -16.88
C THR A 10 -7.47 3.68 -16.38
N SER A 11 -6.15 3.75 -16.14
CA SER A 11 -5.50 4.99 -15.65
C SER A 11 -4.16 5.31 -16.32
N LEU A 12 -3.69 6.55 -16.12
CA LEU A 12 -2.40 7.04 -16.60
C LEU A 12 -1.32 7.05 -15.49
N HIS A 13 -1.48 6.29 -14.41
CA HIS A 13 -0.59 6.36 -13.23
C HIS A 13 0.88 6.06 -13.53
N HIS A 14 1.17 5.32 -14.60
CA HIS A 14 2.53 5.11 -15.07
C HIS A 14 3.26 6.42 -15.47
N PHE A 15 2.52 7.49 -15.76
CA PHE A 15 3.05 8.84 -15.99
C PHE A 15 2.54 9.89 -14.98
N GLN A 16 1.36 9.67 -14.40
CA GLN A 16 0.63 10.64 -13.56
C GLN A 16 0.09 9.94 -12.31
N ASP A 17 0.99 9.45 -11.47
CA ASP A 17 0.59 8.81 -10.21
C ASP A 17 0.23 9.88 -9.15
N PRO A 18 -1.01 9.84 -8.60
CA PRO A 18 -1.45 10.84 -7.63
C PRO A 18 -0.71 10.77 -6.28
N LEU A 19 -0.18 9.60 -5.88
CA LEU A 19 0.66 9.52 -4.68
C LEU A 19 1.99 10.20 -4.93
N VAL A 20 2.64 9.90 -6.06
CA VAL A 20 3.96 10.48 -6.36
C VAL A 20 3.86 11.99 -6.52
N ASP A 21 2.83 12.49 -7.22
CA ASP A 21 2.63 13.93 -7.41
C ASP A 21 2.40 14.66 -6.08
N LEU A 22 1.56 14.08 -5.21
CA LEU A 22 1.23 14.69 -3.92
C LEU A 22 2.40 14.61 -2.93
N LEU A 23 3.01 13.44 -2.79
CA LEU A 23 4.13 13.23 -1.86
C LEU A 23 5.36 14.05 -2.28
N GLY A 24 5.63 14.16 -3.57
CA GLY A 24 6.76 14.95 -4.07
C GLY A 24 6.60 16.46 -3.89
N LYS A 25 5.39 16.96 -3.63
CA LYS A 25 5.09 18.39 -3.43
C LYS A 25 4.81 18.77 -1.98
N ASP A 26 4.61 17.80 -1.09
CA ASP A 26 4.27 18.07 0.30
C ASP A 26 5.49 18.63 1.07
N PRO A 27 5.40 19.83 1.67
CA PRO A 27 6.55 20.49 2.29
C PRO A 27 6.93 19.90 3.65
N ASP A 28 6.11 19.05 4.26
CA ASP A 28 6.37 18.50 5.59
C ASP A 28 7.12 17.15 5.55
N ILE A 29 7.34 16.58 4.36
CA ILE A 29 7.97 15.27 4.20
C ILE A 29 9.20 15.34 3.30
N ASP A 30 10.16 14.48 3.59
CA ASP A 30 11.27 14.17 2.68
C ASP A 30 10.88 12.93 1.87
N PHE A 31 10.42 13.14 0.63
CA PHE A 31 10.02 12.04 -0.24
C PHE A 31 11.25 11.31 -0.79
N GLN A 32 11.63 10.21 -0.12
CA GLN A 32 12.84 9.45 -0.43
C GLN A 32 12.79 8.69 -1.76
N GLY A 33 11.61 8.31 -2.25
CA GLY A 33 11.44 7.63 -3.53
C GLY A 33 10.42 6.50 -3.50
N ILE A 34 10.49 5.64 -4.53
CA ILE A 34 9.54 4.55 -4.80
C ILE A 34 10.32 3.23 -4.83
N ILE A 35 9.80 2.21 -4.15
CA ILE A 35 10.29 0.83 -4.26
C ILE A 35 9.21 0.01 -4.95
N ILE A 36 9.57 -0.64 -6.05
CA ILE A 36 8.69 -1.56 -6.78
C ILE A 36 9.02 -2.99 -6.34
N VAL A 37 8.02 -3.69 -5.81
CA VAL A 37 8.16 -5.08 -5.36
C VAL A 37 7.30 -5.96 -6.25
N GLY A 38 7.89 -6.98 -6.85
CA GLY A 38 7.13 -7.98 -7.60
C GLY A 38 6.39 -8.92 -6.65
N THR A 39 5.24 -9.44 -7.08
CA THR A 39 4.45 -10.46 -6.35
C THR A 39 4.83 -11.87 -6.82
N PRO A 40 5.58 -12.65 -6.03
CA PRO A 40 6.01 -13.99 -6.43
C PRO A 40 4.87 -15.01 -6.32
N GLN A 41 4.91 -16.04 -7.15
CA GLN A 41 3.94 -17.15 -7.06
C GLN A 41 4.18 -18.03 -5.82
N SER A 42 5.45 -18.35 -5.53
CA SER A 42 5.83 -19.23 -4.42
C SER A 42 5.73 -18.50 -3.08
N ASN A 43 5.14 -19.16 -2.08
CA ASN A 43 5.02 -18.59 -0.72
C ASN A 43 6.38 -18.24 -0.11
N ALA A 44 7.40 -19.10 -0.25
CA ALA A 44 8.73 -18.81 0.27
C ALA A 44 9.30 -17.51 -0.32
N MET A 45 9.04 -17.25 -1.60
CA MET A 45 9.47 -16.02 -2.26
C MET A 45 8.65 -14.81 -1.81
N LYS A 46 7.35 -14.96 -1.52
CA LYS A 46 6.51 -13.90 -0.95
C LYS A 46 7.02 -13.40 0.40
N TYR A 47 7.44 -14.33 1.27
CA TYR A 47 8.06 -13.97 2.54
C TYR A 47 9.40 -13.24 2.31
N LEU A 48 10.22 -13.76 1.40
CA LEU A 48 11.53 -13.20 1.08
C LEU A 48 11.46 -11.77 0.53
N VAL A 49 10.51 -11.46 -0.36
CA VAL A 49 10.40 -10.10 -0.93
C VAL A 49 9.98 -9.08 0.12
N GLY A 50 9.10 -9.44 1.06
CA GLY A 50 8.73 -8.57 2.18
C GLY A 50 9.93 -8.27 3.08
N GLN A 51 10.71 -9.29 3.44
CA GLN A 51 11.93 -9.15 4.25
C GLN A 51 12.97 -8.24 3.58
N ARG A 52 13.21 -8.43 2.28
CA ARG A 52 14.17 -7.62 1.52
C ARG A 52 13.73 -6.16 1.39
N THR A 53 12.44 -5.94 1.15
CA THR A 53 11.86 -4.59 1.08
C THR A 53 12.05 -3.86 2.41
N ALA A 54 11.71 -4.52 3.51
CA ALA A 54 11.85 -3.94 4.85
C ALA A 54 13.32 -3.71 5.24
N ALA A 55 14.25 -4.57 4.80
CA ALA A 55 15.69 -4.36 4.99
C ALA A 55 16.21 -3.15 4.23
N TRP A 56 15.76 -2.91 2.99
CA TRP A 56 16.11 -1.72 2.23
C TRP A 56 15.59 -0.45 2.89
N LEU A 57 14.33 -0.42 3.29
CA LEU A 57 13.72 0.72 4.00
C LEU A 57 14.45 1.06 5.29
N ALA A 58 14.85 0.04 6.07
CA ALA A 58 15.65 0.24 7.27
C ALA A 58 17.05 0.81 6.94
N GLY A 59 17.70 0.32 5.89
CA GLY A 59 18.99 0.84 5.40
C GLY A 59 18.91 2.29 4.92
N MET A 60 17.78 2.68 4.31
CA MET A 60 17.45 4.05 3.92
C MET A 60 17.04 4.94 5.09
N ARG A 61 16.89 4.37 6.29
CA ARG A 61 16.42 5.04 7.51
C ARG A 61 15.05 5.69 7.33
N THR A 62 14.18 5.05 6.55
CA THR A 62 12.83 5.52 6.26
C THR A 62 11.98 5.56 7.54
N ASN A 63 11.23 6.66 7.76
CA ASN A 63 10.37 6.80 8.92
C ASN A 63 8.93 6.30 8.69
N GLY A 64 8.45 6.37 7.46
CA GLY A 64 7.07 6.04 7.11
C GLY A 64 6.95 5.52 5.69
N VAL A 65 6.03 4.58 5.48
CA VAL A 65 5.77 3.94 4.18
C VAL A 65 4.27 3.91 3.90
N ILE A 66 3.90 4.28 2.67
CA ILE A 66 2.60 3.96 2.08
C ILE A 66 2.83 2.78 1.13
N ALA A 67 2.30 1.61 1.47
CA ALA A 67 2.39 0.42 0.64
C ALA A 67 1.10 0.26 -0.18
N SER A 68 1.20 0.05 -1.49
CA SER A 68 0.04 -0.16 -2.36
C SER A 68 0.10 -1.53 -3.03
N THR A 69 -1.07 -2.16 -3.20
CA THR A 69 -1.21 -3.40 -3.98
C THR A 69 -2.50 -3.40 -4.80
N ASP A 70 -2.41 -3.97 -5.99
CA ASP A 70 -3.55 -4.28 -6.86
C ASP A 70 -3.95 -5.77 -6.80
N GLY A 71 -3.17 -6.58 -6.07
CA GLY A 71 -3.39 -8.03 -6.01
C GLY A 71 -4.42 -8.42 -4.95
N TRP A 72 -5.14 -9.52 -5.21
CA TRP A 72 -6.07 -10.13 -4.24
C TRP A 72 -5.75 -11.60 -4.02
N GLY A 73 -6.28 -12.14 -2.93
CA GLY A 73 -6.27 -13.56 -2.66
C GLY A 73 -4.86 -14.06 -2.35
N ASN A 74 -4.25 -14.78 -3.28
CA ASN A 74 -2.88 -15.29 -3.10
C ASN A 74 -1.87 -14.15 -2.86
N SER A 75 -2.10 -12.98 -3.47
CA SER A 75 -1.25 -11.78 -3.33
C SER A 75 -1.42 -11.07 -1.98
N ASP A 76 -2.45 -11.40 -1.20
CA ASP A 76 -2.60 -10.86 0.15
C ASP A 76 -1.48 -11.38 1.08
N ILE A 77 -0.91 -12.55 0.77
CA ILE A 77 0.15 -13.17 1.58
C ILE A 77 1.43 -12.32 1.56
N ASP A 78 1.92 -11.91 0.38
CA ASP A 78 3.09 -11.03 0.28
C ASP A 78 2.79 -9.63 0.78
N PHE A 79 1.61 -9.09 0.51
CA PHE A 79 1.26 -7.75 0.97
C PHE A 79 1.17 -7.68 2.50
N ALA A 80 0.44 -8.59 3.14
CA ALA A 80 0.35 -8.65 4.60
C ALA A 80 1.73 -8.86 5.23
N ASN A 81 2.52 -9.80 4.70
CA ASN A 81 3.88 -10.04 5.18
C ASN A 81 4.79 -8.80 5.02
N MET A 82 4.69 -8.07 3.91
CA MET A 82 5.47 -6.84 3.71
C MET A 82 5.11 -5.79 4.77
N LEU A 83 3.82 -5.58 5.05
CA LEU A 83 3.38 -4.64 6.10
C LEU A 83 3.95 -5.03 7.47
N GLU A 84 3.96 -6.34 7.78
CA GLU A 84 4.51 -6.87 9.03
C GLU A 84 6.02 -6.67 9.13
N GLU A 85 6.78 -7.06 8.11
CA GLU A 85 8.23 -6.90 8.10
C GLU A 85 8.65 -5.43 8.21
N ILE A 86 7.91 -4.51 7.58
CA ILE A 86 8.15 -3.06 7.72
C ILE A 86 7.84 -2.61 9.15
N GLY A 87 6.66 -2.97 9.67
CA GLY A 87 6.21 -2.58 11.00
C GLY A 87 7.10 -3.08 12.13
N CYS A 88 7.54 -4.34 12.07
CA CYS A 88 8.45 -4.93 13.05
C CYS A 88 9.84 -4.26 13.08
N ARG A 89 10.21 -3.51 12.05
CA ARG A 89 11.46 -2.71 12.02
C ARG A 89 11.25 -1.29 12.53
N ASN A 90 10.15 -1.01 13.22
CA ASN A 90 9.78 0.30 13.75
C ASN A 90 9.63 1.38 12.67
N ILE A 91 9.22 0.98 11.47
CA ILE A 91 8.88 1.89 10.38
C ILE A 91 7.35 1.98 10.34
N SER A 92 6.81 3.20 10.43
CA SER A 92 5.36 3.38 10.34
C SER A 92 4.87 2.97 8.96
N VAL A 93 3.77 2.22 8.89
CA VAL A 93 3.23 1.74 7.63
C VAL A 93 1.72 1.89 7.57
N VAL A 94 1.23 2.33 6.42
CA VAL A 94 -0.18 2.29 6.03
C VAL A 94 -0.28 1.64 4.66
N GLY A 95 -1.41 1.01 4.38
CA GLY A 95 -1.64 0.33 3.11
C GLY A 95 -2.70 1.01 2.26
N LEU A 96 -2.66 0.76 0.95
CA LEU A 96 -3.70 1.09 -0.02
C LEU A 96 -4.04 -0.16 -0.83
N LYS A 97 -5.31 -0.55 -0.81
CA LYS A 97 -5.80 -1.72 -1.54
C LYS A 97 -7.25 -1.50 -1.97
N PHE A 98 -7.64 -2.05 -3.12
CA PHE A 98 -9.05 -2.21 -3.45
C PHE A 98 -9.65 -3.34 -2.60
N ILE A 99 -10.59 -3.04 -1.71
CA ILE A 99 -11.20 -4.04 -0.82
C ILE A 99 -12.68 -4.24 -1.18
N GLY A 100 -13.53 -3.21 -1.01
CA GLY A 100 -14.96 -3.32 -1.27
C GLY A 100 -15.65 -4.51 -0.59
N THR A 101 -16.61 -5.10 -1.30
CA THR A 101 -17.29 -6.34 -0.91
C THR A 101 -16.59 -7.58 -1.48
N GLN A 102 -15.88 -7.44 -2.61
CA GLN A 102 -15.31 -8.54 -3.39
C GLN A 102 -13.89 -8.96 -2.97
N ALA A 103 -13.06 -8.02 -2.52
CA ALA A 103 -11.60 -8.20 -2.40
C ALA A 103 -11.09 -8.16 -0.94
N LYS A 104 -11.88 -8.74 -0.03
CA LYS A 104 -11.47 -8.92 1.38
C LYS A 104 -10.15 -9.68 1.47
N PHE A 105 -9.40 -9.39 2.53
CA PHE A 105 -8.14 -10.06 2.79
C PHE A 105 -8.33 -11.57 3.01
N VAL A 106 -7.52 -12.38 2.32
CA VAL A 106 -7.40 -13.81 2.62
C VAL A 106 -6.49 -14.06 3.83
N VAL A 107 -5.55 -13.16 4.09
CA VAL A 107 -4.66 -13.19 5.26
C VAL A 107 -4.59 -11.78 5.86
N GLU A 108 -4.67 -11.69 7.18
CA GLU A 108 -4.62 -10.44 7.94
C GLU A 108 -3.59 -10.53 9.06
N ASN A 109 -3.10 -9.36 9.50
CA ASN A 109 -2.23 -9.24 10.67
C ASN A 109 -2.51 -7.89 11.37
N GLU A 110 -1.72 -7.55 12.38
CA GLU A 110 -1.97 -6.32 13.14
C GLU A 110 -1.80 -5.03 12.34
N PHE A 111 -1.16 -5.08 11.16
CA PHE A 111 -0.90 -3.94 10.29
C PHE A 111 -1.95 -3.79 9.18
N THR A 112 -2.68 -4.86 8.81
CA THR A 112 -3.74 -4.78 7.79
C THR A 112 -4.88 -3.84 8.19
N LYS A 113 -5.10 -3.60 9.50
CA LYS A 113 -6.05 -2.60 10.01
C LYS A 113 -5.70 -1.15 9.62
N HIS A 114 -4.47 -0.91 9.16
CA HIS A 114 -4.00 0.39 8.67
C HIS A 114 -4.04 0.48 7.13
N VAL A 115 -4.66 -0.48 6.46
CA VAL A 115 -4.92 -0.45 5.03
C VAL A 115 -6.20 0.34 4.78
N LEU A 116 -6.13 1.32 3.88
CA LEU A 116 -7.28 2.11 3.44
C LEU A 116 -7.83 1.50 2.15
N ASP A 117 -9.16 1.42 2.09
CA ASP A 117 -9.88 1.01 0.89
C ASP A 117 -10.01 2.19 -0.07
N PHE A 118 -9.61 2.00 -1.32
CA PHE A 118 -9.78 2.98 -2.39
C PHE A 118 -10.91 2.61 -3.36
N ASN A 119 -11.81 1.69 -3.01
CA ASN A 119 -12.95 1.38 -3.86
C ASN A 119 -13.91 2.58 -4.03
N LYS A 120 -14.30 2.92 -5.27
CA LYS A 120 -15.37 3.90 -5.56
C LYS A 120 -16.63 3.30 -6.19
N SER A 121 -16.60 2.03 -6.57
CA SER A 121 -17.77 1.30 -7.05
C SER A 121 -18.82 1.18 -5.94
N LYS A 122 -20.05 1.60 -6.23
CA LYS A 122 -21.19 1.51 -5.30
C LYS A 122 -21.47 0.07 -4.84
N ASN A 123 -21.20 -0.90 -5.71
CA ASN A 123 -21.45 -2.31 -5.45
C ASN A 123 -20.31 -2.98 -4.66
N GLY A 124 -19.19 -2.28 -4.48
CA GLY A 124 -18.03 -2.83 -3.79
C GLY A 124 -17.25 -3.86 -4.63
N ILE A 125 -17.46 -3.90 -5.94
CA ILE A 125 -16.84 -4.85 -6.88
C ILE A 125 -15.97 -4.11 -7.90
N GLU A 126 -14.99 -4.80 -8.47
CA GLU A 126 -14.21 -4.28 -9.60
C GLU A 126 -15.13 -4.03 -10.80
N THR A 127 -14.94 -2.89 -11.45
CA THR A 127 -15.69 -2.50 -12.65
C THR A 127 -14.76 -2.23 -13.83
N GLU A 128 -15.31 -2.05 -15.03
CA GLU A 128 -14.56 -1.60 -16.22
C GLU A 128 -14.66 -0.07 -16.40
N VAL A 129 -15.06 0.65 -15.34
CA VAL A 129 -15.24 2.10 -15.36
C VAL A 129 -13.96 2.78 -14.89
N VAL A 130 -13.47 3.71 -15.71
CA VAL A 130 -12.28 4.51 -15.42
C VAL A 130 -12.42 5.23 -14.09
N GLY A 131 -11.41 5.09 -13.24
CA GLY A 131 -11.33 5.74 -11.94
C GLY A 131 -11.96 4.97 -10.78
N GLU A 132 -12.89 4.03 -11.02
CA GLU A 132 -13.60 3.36 -9.93
C GLU A 132 -12.73 2.39 -9.12
N ASN A 133 -11.67 1.87 -9.75
CA ASN A 133 -10.77 0.87 -9.17
C ASN A 133 -9.34 1.40 -9.00
N THR A 134 -9.13 2.72 -9.09
CA THR A 134 -7.78 3.30 -9.09
C THR A 134 -7.65 4.40 -8.07
N ILE A 135 -6.50 4.52 -7.41
CA ILE A 135 -6.21 5.61 -6.47
C ILE A 135 -6.42 6.97 -7.16
N ASP A 136 -7.10 7.90 -6.51
CA ASP A 136 -7.27 9.27 -7.00
C ASP A 136 -6.54 10.27 -6.07
N PRO A 137 -6.53 11.57 -6.39
CA PRO A 137 -5.91 12.57 -5.51
C PRO A 137 -6.51 12.63 -4.10
N ARG A 138 -7.79 12.27 -3.93
CA ARG A 138 -8.44 12.23 -2.61
C ARG A 138 -7.92 11.06 -1.79
N ASP A 139 -7.77 9.87 -2.37
CA ASP A 139 -7.19 8.74 -1.67
C ASP A 139 -5.73 9.01 -1.29
N ALA A 140 -4.96 9.62 -2.20
CA ALA A 140 -3.59 10.02 -1.93
C ALA A 140 -3.50 10.99 -0.75
N ALA A 141 -4.40 11.97 -0.67
CA ALA A 141 -4.48 12.90 0.46
C ALA A 141 -4.83 12.19 1.77
N ILE A 142 -5.77 11.24 1.74
CA ILE A 142 -6.13 10.43 2.93
C ILE A 142 -4.95 9.56 3.35
N ALA A 143 -4.24 8.93 2.41
CA ALA A 143 -3.06 8.12 2.68
C ALA A 143 -1.94 8.94 3.34
N LEU A 144 -1.64 10.12 2.80
CA LEU A 144 -0.65 11.05 3.34
C LEU A 144 -1.02 11.52 4.75
N ALA A 145 -2.28 11.91 4.97
CA ALA A 145 -2.75 12.27 6.31
C ALA A 145 -2.65 11.08 7.28
N SER A 146 -2.99 9.88 6.82
CA SER A 146 -2.98 8.67 7.65
C SER A 146 -1.57 8.26 8.06
N ILE A 147 -0.59 8.30 7.15
CA ILE A 147 0.80 8.00 7.49
C ILE A 147 1.38 9.06 8.44
N LYS A 148 1.12 10.36 8.21
CA LYS A 148 1.53 11.44 9.13
C LYS A 148 0.97 11.22 10.53
N LEU A 149 -0.32 10.87 10.65
CA LEU A 149 -0.95 10.57 11.93
C LEU A 149 -0.38 9.30 12.58
N LYS A 150 -0.12 8.25 11.79
CA LYS A 150 0.48 7.00 12.27
C LYS A 150 1.88 7.23 12.84
N MET A 151 2.74 7.96 12.12
CA MET A 151 4.09 8.32 12.56
C MET A 151 4.07 9.11 13.87
N ARG A 152 3.16 10.10 14.00
CA ARG A 152 3.00 10.85 15.25
C ARG A 152 2.62 9.94 16.43
N LYS A 153 1.69 9.00 16.21
CA LYS A 153 1.26 8.05 17.25
C LYS A 153 2.36 7.07 17.64
N ASP A 154 3.11 6.55 16.65
CA ASP A 154 4.19 5.60 16.91
C ASP A 154 5.35 6.26 17.67
N ASN A 155 5.67 7.51 17.36
CA ASN A 155 6.70 8.29 18.06
C ASN A 155 6.35 8.61 19.52
N GLN A 156 5.07 8.57 19.89
CA GLN A 156 4.60 8.80 21.27
C GLN A 156 4.59 7.52 22.12
N ARG A 157 4.75 6.34 21.51
CA ARG A 157 4.80 5.08 22.26
C ARG A 157 6.17 4.95 22.94
N PRO A 158 6.23 4.53 24.22
CA PRO A 158 7.49 4.20 24.84
C PRO A 158 8.16 3.07 24.05
N LYS A 159 9.44 3.26 23.71
CA LYS A 159 10.27 2.27 23.02
C LYS A 159 10.68 1.15 23.95
#